data_AF-A0A5Q3Q5D3-F1
#
_entry.id   AF-A0A5Q3Q5D3-F1
#
_cell.length_a   1.000
_cell.length_b   1.000
_cell.length_c   1.000
_cell.angle_alpha   90.00
_cell.angle_beta   90.00
_cell.angle_gamma   90.00
#
_symmetry.space_group_name_H-M   'P 1'
#
loop_
_entity.id
_entity.type
_entity.pdbx_description
1 polymer ?
#
loop_
_entity_poly.entity_id
_entity_poly.type
_entity_poly.pdbx_seq_one_letter_code
_entity_poly.pdbx_strand_id
1 'polypeptide(L)'
;MHCFDCAEQNTERPAVATCSDCSAGVCAQHAYVDRRPVACRMTAGMVPVQQPTRQTARILRCPSCAQIHAAVATCEARAGRDC
;
A
#
# COMPACT_ATOMS: atom_id res chain seq x y z
N MET A 1 -5.35 -17.60 7.82
CA MET A 1 -6.15 -16.69 6.97
C MET A 1 -5.93 -17.08 5.51
N HIS A 2 -6.97 -17.08 4.67
CA HIS A 2 -6.88 -17.39 3.23
C HIS A 2 -6.97 -16.13 2.38
N CYS A 3 -6.53 -16.23 1.12
CA CYS A 3 -6.68 -15.16 0.16
C CYS A 3 -8.16 -14.95 -0.19
N PHE A 4 -8.64 -13.71 -0.05
CA PHE A 4 -10.03 -13.36 -0.33
C PHE A 4 -10.40 -13.64 -1.79
N ASP A 5 -9.65 -13.10 -2.76
CA ASP A 5 -9.93 -13.25 -4.19
C ASP A 5 -9.88 -14.71 -4.68
N CYS A 6 -9.06 -15.57 -4.04
CA CYS A 6 -9.06 -17.01 -4.34
C CYS A 6 -10.30 -17.70 -3.76
N ALA A 7 -10.70 -17.32 -2.54
CA ALA A 7 -11.88 -17.87 -1.90
C ALA A 7 -13.17 -17.55 -2.68
N GLU A 8 -13.26 -16.37 -3.30
CA GLU A 8 -14.38 -16.03 -4.21
C GLU A 8 -14.47 -16.98 -5.42
N GLN A 9 -13.35 -17.58 -5.82
CA GLN A 9 -13.26 -18.57 -6.89
C GLN A 9 -13.32 -20.01 -6.37
N ASN A 10 -13.80 -20.22 -5.14
CA ASN A 10 -13.80 -21.51 -4.44
C ASN A 10 -12.42 -22.20 -4.39
N THR A 11 -11.35 -21.40 -4.40
CA THR A 11 -9.97 -21.88 -4.35
C THR A 11 -9.36 -21.55 -3.00
N GLU A 12 -8.94 -22.57 -2.26
CA GLU A 12 -8.21 -22.35 -1.01
C GLU A 12 -6.74 -22.05 -1.29
N ARG A 13 -6.31 -20.86 -0.88
CA ARG A 13 -4.90 -20.47 -0.94
C ARG A 13 -4.50 -19.68 0.29
N PRO A 14 -3.38 -20.03 0.96
CA PRO A 14 -2.94 -19.31 2.16
C PRO A 14 -2.63 -17.84 1.82
N ALA A 15 -3.10 -16.94 2.68
CA ALA A 15 -2.68 -15.55 2.63
C ALA A 15 -1.25 -15.42 3.19
N VAL A 16 -0.42 -14.62 2.51
CA VAL A 16 0.95 -14.29 2.95
C VAL A 16 1.01 -12.92 3.63
N ALA A 17 -0.05 -12.12 3.48
CA ALA A 17 -0.19 -10.81 4.07
C ALA A 17 -1.67 -10.40 4.16
N THR A 18 -1.89 -9.26 4.80
CA THR A 18 -3.17 -8.59 4.89
C THR A 18 -3.09 -7.26 4.13
N CYS A 19 -4.11 -6.94 3.33
CA CYS A 19 -4.21 -5.66 2.63
C CYS A 19 -4.22 -4.52 3.65
N SER A 20 -3.36 -3.51 3.46
CA SER A 20 -3.22 -2.39 4.40
C SER A 20 -4.44 -1.47 4.43
N ASP A 21 -5.26 -1.46 3.36
CA ASP A 21 -6.40 -0.55 3.23
C ASP A 21 -7.73 -1.20 3.66
N CYS A 22 -8.00 -2.45 3.24
CA CYS A 22 -9.29 -3.13 3.49
C CYS A 22 -9.20 -4.38 4.37
N SER A 23 -8.00 -4.74 4.86
CA SER A 23 -7.77 -5.92 5.70
C SER A 23 -8.08 -7.29 5.07
N ALA A 24 -8.32 -7.36 3.76
CA ALA A 24 -8.46 -8.64 3.06
C ALA A 24 -7.16 -9.46 3.11
N GLY A 25 -7.27 -10.77 3.33
CA GLY A 25 -6.13 -11.68 3.19
C GLY A 25 -5.71 -11.79 1.72
N VAL A 26 -4.40 -11.71 1.44
CA VAL A 26 -3.85 -11.77 0.07
C VAL A 26 -2.77 -12.84 -0.02
N CYS A 27 -2.86 -13.72 -1.03
CA CYS A 27 -1.78 -14.67 -1.35
C CYS A 27 -0.66 -13.99 -2.15
N ALA A 28 0.47 -14.68 -2.34
CA ALA A 28 1.60 -14.15 -3.10
C ALA A 28 1.26 -13.73 -4.54
N GLN A 29 0.25 -14.36 -5.16
CA GLN A 29 -0.22 -14.00 -6.51
C GLN A 29 -1.06 -12.73 -6.53
N HIS A 30 -1.90 -12.51 -5.51
CA HIS A 30 -2.80 -11.36 -5.44
C HIS A 30 -2.24 -10.21 -4.60
N ALA A 31 -1.04 -10.36 -4.05
CA ALA A 31 -0.37 -9.33 -3.28
C ALA A 31 0.33 -8.32 -4.20
N TYR A 32 -0.15 -7.08 -4.21
CA TYR A 32 0.56 -5.96 -4.81
C TYR A 32 1.47 -5.30 -3.77
N VAL A 33 2.75 -5.18 -4.09
CA VAL A 33 3.76 -4.62 -3.17
C VAL A 33 4.17 -3.23 -3.65
N ASP A 34 3.84 -2.23 -2.86
CA ASP A 34 4.33 -0.86 -3.01
C ASP A 34 5.47 -0.59 -2.02
N ARG A 35 6.42 0.27 -2.40
CA ARG A 35 7.54 0.66 -1.55
C ARG A 35 7.47 2.16 -1.33
N ARG A 36 7.20 2.57 -0.09
CA ARG A 36 7.14 3.99 0.26
C ARG A 36 8.36 4.40 1.10
N PRO A 37 9.00 5.55 0.79
CA PRO A 37 10.05 6.08 1.64
C PRO A 37 9.47 6.41 3.02
N VAL A 38 10.19 6.03 4.07
CA VAL A 38 9.81 6.40 5.43
C VAL A 38 10.46 7.75 5.74
N ALA A 39 9.66 8.76 6.07
CA ALA A 39 10.18 10.01 6.58
C ALA A 39 10.39 9.89 8.09
N CYS A 40 11.61 10.10 8.57
CA CYS A 40 11.84 10.28 10.00
C CYS A 40 11.59 11.74 10.34
N ARG A 41 10.65 11.98 11.26
CA ARG A 41 10.46 13.30 11.87
C ARG A 41 11.44 13.41 13.02
N MET A 42 12.42 14.31 12.87
CA MET A 42 13.37 14.64 13.91
C MET A 42 13.19 16.10 14.32
N THR A 43 13.71 16.46 15.48
CA THR A 43 13.75 17.85 15.94
C THR A 43 15.20 18.33 15.95
N ALA A 44 15.50 19.36 15.16
CA ALA A 44 16.76 20.09 15.25
C ALA A 44 16.50 21.31 16.15
N GLY A 45 16.74 21.17 17.47
CA GLY A 45 16.25 22.13 18.46
C GLY A 45 14.72 22.04 18.59
N MET A 46 14.00 23.16 18.43
CA MET A 46 12.52 23.21 18.44
C MET A 46 11.89 23.14 17.04
N VAL A 47 12.69 23.03 15.97
CA VAL A 47 12.17 22.97 14.60
C VAL A 47 11.99 21.51 14.17
N PRO A 48 10.77 21.07 13.81
CA PRO A 48 10.58 19.76 13.23
C PRO A 48 11.19 19.71 11.83
N VAL A 49 12.14 18.80 11.63
CA VAL A 49 12.78 18.54 10.34
C VAL A 49 12.36 17.15 9.87
N GLN A 50 11.85 17.05 8.64
CA GLN A 50 11.64 15.76 7.98
C GLN A 50 12.92 15.39 7.24
N GLN A 51 13.57 14.32 7.67
CA GLN A 51 14.66 13.72 6.90
C GLN A 51 14.14 12.47 6.18
N PRO A 52 14.29 12.39 4.85
CA PRO A 52 14.02 11.16 4.13
C PRO A 52 15.02 10.11 4.62
N THR A 53 14.52 9.01 5.18
CA THR A 53 15.39 7.88 5.49
C THR A 53 15.78 7.16 4.20
N ARG A 54 16.93 6.48 4.19
CA ARG A 54 17.24 5.54 3.11
C ARG A 54 16.38 4.26 3.16
N GLN A 55 15.50 4.14 4.16
CA GLN A 55 14.68 2.96 4.36
C GLN A 55 13.32 3.13 3.70
N THR A 56 12.92 2.13 2.92
CA THR A 56 11.59 2.04 2.33
C THR A 56 10.76 1.00 3.06
N ALA A 57 9.57 1.36 3.52
CA ALA A 57 8.60 0.40 4.04
C ALA A 57 7.87 -0.26 2.87
N ARG A 58 7.55 -1.55 3.02
CA ARG A 58 6.69 -2.28 2.08
C ARG A 58 5.24 -2.11 2.53
N ILE A 59 4.37 -1.73 1.61
CA ILE A 59 2.92 -1.73 1.81
C ILE A 59 2.34 -2.80 0.89
N LEU A 60 1.60 -3.73 1.48
CA LEU A 60 0.92 -4.82 0.78
C LEU A 60 -0.55 -4.45 0.59
N ARG A 61 -1.03 -4.54 -0.65
CA ARG A 61 -2.42 -4.26 -1.04
C ARG A 61 -3.01 -5.43 -1.84
N CYS A 62 -4.33 -5.60 -1.76
CA CYS A 62 -5.06 -6.44 -2.71
C CYS A 62 -5.12 -5.76 -4.09
N PRO A 63 -5.46 -6.49 -5.16
CA PRO A 63 -5.48 -5.95 -6.52
C PRO A 63 -6.43 -4.76 -6.67
N SER A 64 -7.59 -4.78 -6.01
CA SER A 64 -8.60 -3.71 -6.10
C SER A 64 -8.10 -2.41 -5.47
N CYS A 65 -7.58 -2.46 -4.23
CA CYS A 65 -7.03 -1.27 -3.57
C CYS A 65 -5.79 -0.74 -4.30
N ALA A 66 -4.94 -1.63 -4.85
CA ALA A 66 -3.80 -1.22 -5.65
C ALA A 66 -4.21 -0.44 -6.92
N GLN A 67 -5.26 -0.90 -7.63
CA GLN A 67 -5.80 -0.22 -8.80
C GLN A 67 -6.34 1.17 -8.45
N ILE A 68 -7.09 1.30 -7.35
CA ILE A 68 -7.60 2.59 -6.88
C ILE A 68 -6.45 3.55 -6.58
N HIS A 69 -5.43 3.11 -5.84
CA HIS A 69 -4.26 3.94 -5.54
C HIS A 69 -3.51 4.38 -6.79
N ALA A 70 -3.36 3.50 -7.79
CA ALA A 70 -2.72 3.85 -9.05
C ALA A 70 -3.55 4.88 -9.84
N ALA A 71 -4.88 4.75 -9.85
CA ALA A 71 -5.79 5.70 -10.49
C ALA A 71 -5.73 7.09 -9.81
N VAL A 72 -5.78 7.12 -8.47
CA VAL A 72 -5.64 8.38 -7.69
C VAL A 72 -4.29 9.05 -7.96
N ALA A 73 -3.18 8.30 -7.89
CA ALA A 73 -1.85 8.85 -8.15
C ALA A 73 -1.73 9.41 -9.59
N THR A 74 -2.36 8.75 -10.55
CA THR A 74 -2.41 9.23 -11.94
C THR A 74 -3.23 10.51 -12.07
N CYS A 75 -4.32 10.63 -11.31
CA CYS A 75 -5.14 11.86 -11.27
C CYS A 75 -4.35 13.02 -10.64
N GLU A 76 -3.75 12.80 -9.47
CA GLU A 76 -2.92 13.79 -8.76
C GLU A 76 -1.75 14.29 -9.62
N ALA A 77 -1.11 13.38 -10.37
CA ALA A 77 -0.03 13.74 -11.29
C ALA A 77 -0.50 14.54 -12.52
N ARG A 78 -1.77 14.44 -12.90
CA ARG A 78 -2.32 15.05 -14.12
C ARG A 78 -2.81 16.48 -13.95
N ALA A 79 -3.43 16.85 -12.82
CA ALA A 79 -3.75 18.24 -12.48
C ALA A 79 -4.40 18.36 -11.09
N GLY A 80 -4.04 19.42 -10.35
CA GLY A 80 -4.62 19.71 -9.04
C GLY A 80 -6.08 20.17 -9.09
N ARG A 81 -6.86 19.61 -8.16
CA ARG A 81 -8.17 20.02 -7.62
C ARG A 81 -9.45 19.37 -8.13
N ASP A 82 -9.47 18.67 -9.26
CA ASP A 82 -10.69 17.95 -9.71
C ASP A 82 -10.41 16.45 -9.95
N CYS A 83 -9.94 15.83 -8.87
CA CYS A 83 -10.08 14.42 -8.52
C CYS A 83 -11.02 14.36 -7.31
#